data_AF-A0A2E1IRJ4-F1
#
_entry.id   AF-A0A2E1IRJ4-F1
#
_cell.length_a   1.000
_cell.length_b   1.000
_cell.length_c   1.000
_cell.angle_alpha   90.00
_cell.angle_beta   90.00
_cell.angle_gamma   90.00
#
_symmetry.space_group_name_H-M   'P 1'
#
loop_
_entity.id
_entity.type
_entity.pdbx_description
1 polymer ?
#
loop_
_entity_poly.entity_id
_entity_poly.type
_entity_poly.pdbx_seq_one_letter_code
_entity_poly.pdbx_strand_id
1 'polypeptide(L)'
;MAKATGDDSVALGVNTSSAGDKAIAVGARSQSTGDRAIAIGDLSASSGEQSVALGSSSTAQGNYSAAIGFKATADEASSVAIGPNTATTRSGQIALGSASTQVTVANLANTTSVSGQNPSSFGAVMANGDGTLIRSGIGNGLQVEVDQSTGDLNLSVNTGDGITIGDGGVEINTGNNIFINSSGALSA
;
A
#
# COMPACT_ATOMS: atom_id res chain seq x y z
N MET A 1 -35.32 11.87 15.77
CA MET A 1 -36.09 10.89 14.96
C MET A 1 -35.24 10.49 13.75
N ALA A 2 -35.42 9.29 13.19
CA ALA A 2 -34.82 8.92 11.89
C ALA A 2 -35.53 9.69 10.76
N LYS A 3 -34.78 10.15 9.76
CA LYS A 3 -35.30 10.88 8.59
C LYS A 3 -34.75 10.25 7.32
N ALA A 4 -35.63 9.78 6.45
CA ALA A 4 -35.33 9.36 5.09
C ALA A 4 -36.03 10.35 4.15
N THR A 5 -35.29 11.32 3.61
CA THR A 5 -35.84 12.42 2.80
C THR A 5 -35.46 12.34 1.33
N GLY A 6 -34.46 11.54 0.97
CA GLY A 6 -34.15 11.24 -0.43
C GLY A 6 -35.10 10.18 -0.99
N ASP A 7 -35.28 10.16 -2.30
CA ASP A 7 -36.12 9.17 -2.98
C ASP A 7 -35.56 7.76 -2.76
N ASP A 8 -36.39 6.77 -2.46
CA ASP A 8 -35.97 5.39 -2.16
C ASP A 8 -34.92 5.25 -1.03
N SER A 9 -34.79 6.26 -0.15
CA SER A 9 -33.78 6.25 0.91
C SER A 9 -34.19 5.43 2.15
N VAL A 10 -33.19 4.95 2.91
CA VAL A 10 -33.40 4.19 4.15
C VAL A 10 -32.71 4.90 5.31
N ALA A 11 -33.43 5.13 6.41
CA ALA A 11 -32.89 5.70 7.64
C ALA A 11 -33.28 4.86 8.86
N LEU A 12 -32.30 4.32 9.59
CA LEU A 12 -32.51 3.52 10.79
C LEU A 12 -31.63 4.00 11.95
N GLY A 13 -32.24 4.52 13.01
CA GLY A 13 -31.55 4.93 14.23
C GLY A 13 -32.03 6.25 14.82
N VAL A 14 -31.54 6.59 16.01
CA VAL A 14 -31.89 7.85 16.66
C VAL A 14 -31.14 9.00 15.99
N ASN A 15 -31.88 9.99 15.50
CA ASN A 15 -31.34 11.19 14.84
C ASN A 15 -30.50 10.91 13.59
N THR A 16 -30.78 9.79 12.93
CA THR A 16 -30.22 9.41 11.64
C THR A 16 -30.85 10.23 10.51
N SER A 17 -30.06 10.58 9.50
CA SER A 17 -30.51 11.30 8.30
C SER A 17 -30.00 10.60 7.04
N SER A 18 -30.92 10.12 6.20
CA SER A 18 -30.64 9.70 4.83
C SER A 18 -31.30 10.70 3.89
N ALA A 19 -30.49 11.59 3.31
CA ALA A 19 -30.97 12.73 2.54
C ALA A 19 -30.66 12.65 1.04
N GLY A 20 -29.68 11.85 0.62
CA GLY A 20 -29.42 11.60 -0.79
C GLY A 20 -30.41 10.59 -1.38
N ASP A 21 -30.64 10.67 -2.69
CA ASP A 21 -31.51 9.73 -3.38
C ASP A 21 -30.88 8.33 -3.35
N LYS A 22 -31.67 7.31 -3.00
CA LYS A 22 -31.26 5.91 -2.84
C LYS A 22 -30.16 5.73 -1.78
N ALA A 23 -30.00 6.69 -0.87
CA ALA A 23 -29.02 6.64 0.19
C ALA A 23 -29.47 5.74 1.35
N ILE A 24 -28.50 5.16 2.06
CA ILE A 24 -28.73 4.33 3.24
C ILE A 24 -27.99 4.94 4.43
N ALA A 25 -28.70 5.23 5.52
CA ALA A 25 -28.12 5.68 6.78
C ALA A 25 -28.58 4.76 7.93
N VAL A 26 -27.65 4.09 8.60
CA VAL A 26 -27.93 3.15 9.70
C VAL A 26 -27.01 3.43 10.88
N GLY A 27 -27.58 3.65 12.06
CA GLY A 27 -26.86 3.96 13.29
C GLY A 27 -27.21 5.34 13.83
N ALA A 28 -27.07 5.55 15.14
CA ALA A 28 -27.44 6.81 15.77
C ALA A 28 -26.62 7.97 15.18
N ARG A 29 -27.29 9.07 14.81
CA ARG A 29 -26.65 10.25 14.20
C ARG A 29 -25.85 9.96 12.91
N SER A 30 -26.07 8.84 12.24
CA SER A 30 -25.50 8.61 10.91
C SER A 30 -26.13 9.56 9.88
N GLN A 31 -25.32 9.99 8.92
CA GLN A 31 -25.69 10.94 7.89
C GLN A 31 -25.26 10.42 6.53
N SER A 32 -26.21 10.11 5.66
CA SER A 32 -25.97 9.79 4.26
C SER A 32 -26.59 10.85 3.37
N THR A 33 -25.81 11.83 2.92
CA THR A 33 -26.32 13.01 2.19
C THR A 33 -25.96 13.01 0.71
N GLY A 34 -25.02 12.16 0.28
CA GLY A 34 -24.73 11.98 -1.15
C GLY A 34 -25.72 11.02 -1.81
N ASP A 35 -26.00 11.22 -3.09
CA ASP A 35 -26.84 10.29 -3.85
C ASP A 35 -26.19 8.92 -3.91
N ARG A 36 -26.99 7.87 -3.64
CA ARG A 36 -26.57 6.47 -3.54
C ARG A 36 -25.48 6.23 -2.48
N ALA A 37 -25.30 7.16 -1.53
CA ALA A 37 -24.30 7.03 -0.48
C ALA A 37 -24.76 6.08 0.63
N ILE A 38 -23.81 5.46 1.33
CA ILE A 38 -24.06 4.50 2.40
C ILE A 38 -23.30 4.91 3.65
N ALA A 39 -24.00 5.28 4.73
CA ALA A 39 -23.44 5.59 6.03
C ALA A 39 -23.93 4.58 7.08
N ILE A 40 -23.04 3.74 7.61
CA ILE A 40 -23.38 2.70 8.59
C ILE A 40 -22.45 2.83 9.81
N GLY A 41 -22.99 3.26 10.95
CA GLY A 41 -22.28 3.44 12.22
C GLY A 41 -22.82 4.60 13.06
N ASP A 42 -22.52 4.63 14.35
CA ASP A 42 -22.79 5.85 15.16
C ASP A 42 -21.90 7.00 14.66
N LEU A 43 -22.51 8.15 14.34
CA LEU A 43 -21.83 9.32 13.79
C LEU A 43 -21.11 9.10 12.43
N SER A 44 -21.43 8.04 11.67
CA SER A 44 -20.86 7.87 10.33
C SER A 44 -21.44 8.91 9.36
N ALA A 45 -20.62 9.44 8.45
CA ALA A 45 -21.01 10.44 7.46
C ALA A 45 -20.57 10.04 6.05
N SER A 46 -21.51 9.93 5.12
CA SER A 46 -21.25 9.66 3.69
C SER A 46 -21.90 10.77 2.86
N SER A 47 -21.11 11.73 2.38
CA SER A 47 -21.61 12.93 1.69
C SER A 47 -21.21 13.02 0.22
N GLY A 48 -20.24 12.23 -0.23
CA GLY A 48 -19.92 12.11 -1.65
C GLY A 48 -20.96 11.29 -2.41
N GLU A 49 -21.15 11.57 -3.71
CA GLU A 49 -21.97 10.71 -4.58
C GLU A 49 -21.39 9.29 -4.61
N GLN A 50 -22.24 8.27 -4.46
CA GLN A 50 -21.85 6.85 -4.42
C GLN A 50 -20.75 6.54 -3.38
N SER A 51 -20.63 7.35 -2.33
CA SER A 51 -19.66 7.14 -1.25
C SER A 51 -20.12 6.08 -0.25
N VAL A 52 -19.17 5.49 0.49
CA VAL A 52 -19.47 4.50 1.55
C VAL A 52 -18.68 4.82 2.81
N ALA A 53 -19.36 5.15 3.91
CA ALA A 53 -18.80 5.26 5.25
C ALA A 53 -19.30 4.12 6.14
N LEU A 54 -18.42 3.18 6.50
CA LEU A 54 -18.73 2.01 7.32
C LEU A 54 -17.87 1.99 8.58
N GLY A 55 -18.49 2.26 9.73
CA GLY A 55 -17.84 2.30 11.05
C GLY A 55 -18.25 3.53 11.85
N SER A 56 -18.13 3.48 13.17
CA SER A 56 -18.44 4.64 14.01
C SER A 56 -17.48 5.80 13.71
N SER A 57 -18.04 7.01 13.55
CA SER A 57 -17.30 8.21 13.15
C SER A 57 -16.50 8.09 11.85
N SER A 58 -16.84 7.13 10.97
CA SER A 58 -16.26 7.06 9.62
C SER A 58 -16.82 8.18 8.73
N THR A 59 -16.01 8.71 7.83
CA THR A 59 -16.34 9.86 7.00
C THR A 59 -15.90 9.61 5.55
N ALA A 60 -16.84 9.61 4.61
CA ALA A 60 -16.58 9.48 3.17
C ALA A 60 -17.18 10.69 2.43
N GLN A 61 -16.37 11.72 2.19
CA GLN A 61 -16.82 12.97 1.55
C GLN A 61 -16.48 13.04 0.06
N GLY A 62 -15.48 12.28 -0.39
CA GLY A 62 -15.14 12.21 -1.80
C GLY A 62 -16.21 11.48 -2.63
N ASN A 63 -16.48 11.96 -3.85
CA ASN A 63 -17.31 11.20 -4.78
C ASN A 63 -16.63 9.86 -5.10
N TYR A 64 -17.41 8.78 -5.12
CA TYR A 64 -16.95 7.41 -5.31
C TYR A 64 -15.95 6.93 -4.25
N SER A 65 -15.91 7.56 -3.07
CA SER A 65 -14.95 7.19 -2.01
C SER A 65 -15.50 6.15 -1.03
N ALA A 66 -14.61 5.45 -0.33
CA ALA A 66 -14.98 4.49 0.71
C ALA A 66 -14.11 4.63 1.96
N ALA A 67 -14.74 4.88 3.11
CA ALA A 67 -14.11 4.90 4.43
C ALA A 67 -14.63 3.73 5.28
N ILE A 68 -13.77 2.76 5.58
CA ILE A 68 -14.13 1.52 6.28
C ILE A 68 -13.29 1.38 7.55
N GLY A 69 -13.90 1.65 8.71
CA GLY A 69 -13.27 1.56 10.02
C GLY A 69 -13.67 2.68 10.98
N PHE A 70 -13.41 2.49 12.28
CA PHE A 70 -13.62 3.54 13.28
C PHE A 70 -12.76 4.76 12.94
N LYS A 71 -13.38 5.93 12.75
CA LYS A 71 -12.69 7.18 12.34
C LYS A 71 -11.87 7.05 11.04
N ALA A 72 -12.25 6.17 10.13
CA ALA A 72 -11.68 6.18 8.78
C ALA A 72 -12.18 7.40 8.00
N THR A 73 -11.32 8.04 7.20
CA THR A 73 -11.63 9.27 6.45
C THR A 73 -11.22 9.14 4.98
N ALA A 74 -12.19 9.17 4.07
CA ALA A 74 -12.01 9.16 2.63
C ALA A 74 -12.60 10.43 2.00
N ASP A 75 -11.92 11.55 2.20
CA ASP A 75 -12.37 12.89 1.76
C ASP A 75 -12.08 13.17 0.28
N GLU A 76 -11.21 12.36 -0.32
CA GLU A 76 -10.71 12.55 -1.68
C GLU A 76 -11.54 11.77 -2.70
N ALA A 77 -11.71 12.31 -3.91
CA ALA A 77 -12.49 11.64 -4.95
C ALA A 77 -11.87 10.29 -5.34
N SER A 78 -12.70 9.26 -5.49
CA SER A 78 -12.30 7.88 -5.84
C SER A 78 -11.25 7.28 -4.90
N SER A 79 -11.20 7.72 -3.64
CA SER A 79 -10.25 7.22 -2.65
C SER A 79 -10.87 6.16 -1.73
N VAL A 80 -10.03 5.31 -1.15
CA VAL A 80 -10.46 4.23 -0.26
C VAL A 80 -9.57 4.24 0.99
N ALA A 81 -10.15 4.48 2.16
CA ALA A 81 -9.49 4.38 3.46
C ALA A 81 -10.00 3.14 4.21
N ILE A 82 -9.15 2.15 4.45
CA ILE A 82 -9.50 0.91 5.17
C ILE A 82 -8.65 0.79 6.43
N GLY A 83 -9.31 0.76 7.59
CA GLY A 83 -8.68 0.62 8.89
C GLY A 83 -9.05 1.75 9.86
N PRO A 84 -8.91 1.53 11.18
CA PRO A 84 -9.21 2.56 12.17
C PRO A 84 -8.26 3.74 12.05
N ASN A 85 -8.78 4.97 12.13
CA ASN A 85 -8.02 6.22 12.01
C ASN A 85 -7.17 6.32 10.71
N THR A 86 -7.61 5.66 9.64
CA THR A 86 -6.94 5.72 8.33
C THR A 86 -7.51 6.88 7.51
N ALA A 87 -6.65 7.67 6.87
CA ALA A 87 -7.07 8.79 6.04
C ALA A 87 -6.39 8.77 4.67
N THR A 88 -7.15 9.07 3.62
CA THR A 88 -6.59 9.35 2.28
C THR A 88 -6.22 10.82 2.16
N THR A 89 -5.18 11.12 1.38
CA THR A 89 -4.62 12.46 1.17
C THR A 89 -4.53 12.87 -0.30
N ARG A 90 -4.97 12.01 -1.23
CA ARG A 90 -5.09 12.32 -2.66
C ARG A 90 -6.20 11.53 -3.33
N SER A 91 -6.72 12.07 -4.44
CA SER A 91 -7.67 11.36 -5.31
C SER A 91 -7.08 10.06 -5.85
N GLY A 92 -7.92 9.01 -5.92
CA GLY A 92 -7.54 7.68 -6.42
C GLY A 92 -6.65 6.87 -5.46
N GLN A 93 -6.37 7.35 -4.25
CA GLN A 93 -5.55 6.63 -3.28
C GLN A 93 -6.33 5.52 -2.59
N ILE A 94 -5.69 4.37 -2.43
CA ILE A 94 -6.09 3.36 -1.44
C ILE A 94 -5.11 3.46 -0.26
N ALA A 95 -5.62 3.80 0.92
CA ALA A 95 -4.90 3.81 2.19
C ALA A 95 -5.34 2.62 3.05
N LEU A 96 -4.39 1.78 3.46
CA LEU A 96 -4.61 0.58 4.26
C LEU A 96 -3.92 0.75 5.62
N GLY A 97 -4.69 1.09 6.65
CA GLY A 97 -4.18 1.34 8.00
C GLY A 97 -3.55 2.72 8.21
N SER A 98 -3.21 3.00 9.47
CA SER A 98 -2.44 4.19 9.86
C SER A 98 -0.92 3.94 9.73
N ALA A 99 -0.11 4.96 9.98
CA ALA A 99 1.36 4.86 9.93
C ALA A 99 1.98 3.77 10.84
N SER A 100 1.26 3.31 11.86
CA SER A 100 1.70 2.24 12.76
C SER A 100 1.07 0.87 12.45
N THR A 101 0.19 0.81 11.46
CA THR A 101 -0.51 -0.43 11.10
C THR A 101 0.39 -1.29 10.23
N GLN A 102 0.68 -2.51 10.69
CA GLN A 102 1.30 -3.52 9.85
C GLN A 102 0.23 -4.15 8.95
N VAL A 103 0.49 -4.16 7.64
CA VAL A 103 -0.37 -4.81 6.65
C VAL A 103 0.30 -6.08 6.15
N THR A 104 -0.28 -7.24 6.48
CA THR A 104 0.19 -8.53 5.97
C THR A 104 -0.56 -8.87 4.68
N VAL A 105 0.17 -8.97 3.56
CA VAL A 105 -0.38 -9.48 2.29
C VAL A 105 0.10 -10.92 2.13
N ALA A 106 -0.76 -11.89 2.45
CA ALA A 106 -0.38 -13.31 2.57
C ALA A 106 0.27 -13.90 1.30
N ASN A 107 -0.18 -13.50 0.10
CA ASN A 107 0.42 -13.94 -1.15
C ASN A 107 1.82 -13.33 -1.40
N LEU A 108 2.20 -12.30 -0.66
CA LEU A 108 3.56 -11.75 -0.58
C LEU A 108 4.36 -12.32 0.61
N ALA A 109 3.73 -13.07 1.52
CA ALA A 109 4.43 -13.75 2.61
C ALA A 109 5.30 -14.88 2.05
N ASN A 110 6.62 -14.73 2.16
CA ASN A 110 7.55 -15.81 1.87
C ASN A 110 7.46 -16.83 3.01
N THR A 111 7.25 -18.11 2.72
CA THR A 111 7.22 -19.16 3.76
C THR A 111 8.58 -19.37 4.44
N THR A 112 9.65 -18.71 3.96
CA THR A 112 10.93 -18.53 4.65
C THR A 112 11.08 -17.08 5.17
N SER A 113 10.20 -16.69 6.09
CA SER A 113 10.16 -15.35 6.67
C SER A 113 11.32 -15.10 7.66
N VAL A 114 12.16 -14.11 7.34
CA VAL A 114 12.79 -13.07 8.19
C VAL A 114 13.57 -13.41 9.49
N SER A 115 13.48 -14.59 10.08
CA SER A 115 14.26 -14.96 11.29
C SER A 115 15.45 -15.89 11.01
N GLY A 116 16.05 -15.77 9.83
CA GLY A 116 17.14 -16.65 9.40
C GLY A 116 17.43 -16.58 7.90
N GLN A 117 17.60 -15.36 7.37
CA GLN A 117 18.05 -15.21 5.98
C GLN A 117 19.42 -15.86 5.82
N ASN A 118 19.48 -16.89 4.98
CA ASN A 118 20.69 -17.27 4.28
C ASN A 118 20.87 -16.22 3.15
N PRO A 119 21.99 -15.47 3.07
CA PRO A 119 22.17 -14.28 2.21
C PRO A 119 22.06 -14.50 0.68
N SER A 120 21.65 -15.69 0.23
CA SER A 120 21.63 -16.06 -1.19
C SER A 120 20.36 -15.70 -1.98
N SER A 121 19.30 -15.14 -1.36
CA SER A 121 18.19 -14.56 -2.15
C SER A 121 17.54 -13.34 -1.49
N PHE A 122 17.82 -12.15 -2.00
CA PHE A 122 17.01 -10.97 -1.69
C PHE A 122 15.70 -11.05 -2.49
N GLY A 123 14.56 -11.08 -1.80
CA GLY A 123 13.23 -11.07 -2.45
C GLY A 123 12.71 -9.64 -2.56
N ALA A 124 12.75 -9.05 -3.75
CA ALA A 124 12.14 -7.74 -3.99
C ALA A 124 10.64 -7.89 -4.28
N VAL A 125 9.81 -7.04 -3.66
CA VAL A 125 8.42 -6.82 -4.10
C VAL A 125 8.43 -5.67 -5.10
N MET A 126 8.03 -5.93 -6.34
CA MET A 126 7.92 -4.92 -7.40
C MET A 126 6.49 -4.88 -7.94
N ALA A 127 6.07 -3.75 -8.51
CA ALA A 127 4.85 -3.68 -9.31
C ALA A 127 5.19 -3.90 -10.79
N ASN A 128 4.42 -4.73 -11.51
CA ASN A 128 4.51 -4.82 -12.97
C ASN A 128 3.78 -3.61 -13.62
N GLY A 129 3.72 -3.56 -14.96
CA GLY A 129 3.12 -2.45 -15.71
C GLY A 129 1.62 -2.22 -15.48
N ASP A 130 0.90 -3.17 -14.89
CA ASP A 130 -0.51 -3.04 -14.50
C ASP A 130 -0.72 -2.74 -13.00
N GLY A 131 0.36 -2.62 -12.23
CA GLY A 131 0.32 -2.31 -10.80
C GLY A 131 0.20 -3.54 -9.89
N THR A 132 0.16 -4.75 -10.43
CA THR A 132 0.21 -5.99 -9.63
C THR A 132 1.55 -6.11 -8.92
N LEU A 133 1.49 -6.25 -7.59
CA LEU A 133 2.66 -6.55 -6.78
C LEU A 133 3.10 -8.00 -7.02
N ILE A 134 4.27 -8.18 -7.61
CA ILE A 134 4.93 -9.46 -7.81
C ILE A 134 6.16 -9.55 -6.91
N ARG A 135 6.43 -10.75 -6.39
CA ARG A 135 7.75 -11.05 -5.86
C ARG A 135 8.63 -11.40 -7.05
N SER A 136 9.56 -10.52 -7.37
CA SER A 136 10.62 -10.90 -8.29
C SER A 136 11.65 -11.66 -7.49
N GLY A 137 11.80 -12.95 -7.78
CA GLY A 137 13.09 -13.56 -7.53
C GLY A 137 14.08 -12.88 -8.47
N ILE A 138 15.04 -12.14 -7.93
CA ILE A 138 16.27 -11.79 -8.69
C ILE A 138 17.11 -13.04 -8.99
N GLY A 139 16.63 -14.23 -8.61
CA GLY A 139 17.32 -15.50 -8.74
C GLY A 139 18.65 -15.45 -7.98
N ASN A 140 19.67 -16.10 -8.53
CA ASN A 140 21.05 -15.94 -8.08
C ASN A 140 21.68 -14.64 -8.64
N GLY A 141 20.95 -13.87 -9.45
CA GLY A 141 21.46 -12.76 -10.27
C GLY A 141 21.94 -11.54 -9.52
N LEU A 142 21.54 -11.35 -8.26
CA LEU A 142 21.96 -10.23 -7.43
C LEU A 142 21.89 -10.64 -5.94
N GLN A 143 23.02 -10.60 -5.25
CA GLN A 143 23.15 -10.74 -3.80
C GLN A 143 23.48 -9.36 -3.22
N VAL A 144 22.78 -9.03 -2.14
CA VAL A 144 22.99 -7.79 -1.38
C VAL A 144 23.13 -8.19 0.07
N GLU A 145 24.33 -8.03 0.62
CA GLU A 145 24.65 -8.37 2.01
C GLU A 145 25.28 -7.15 2.69
N VAL A 146 24.81 -6.81 3.89
CA VAL A 146 25.47 -5.82 4.75
C VAL A 146 26.28 -6.61 5.77
N ASP A 147 27.61 -6.47 5.73
CA ASP A 147 28.47 -7.05 6.75
C ASP A 147 28.23 -6.32 8.07
N GLN A 148 27.58 -6.99 9.02
CA GLN A 148 27.20 -6.38 10.31
C GLN A 148 28.40 -6.12 11.24
N SER A 149 29.59 -6.62 10.89
CA SER A 149 30.84 -6.41 11.64
C SER A 149 31.65 -5.21 11.11
N THR A 150 31.58 -4.94 9.80
CA THR A 150 32.30 -3.82 9.17
C THR A 150 31.39 -2.65 8.76
N GLY A 151 30.10 -2.91 8.57
CA GLY A 151 29.12 -1.98 8.01
C GLY A 151 29.13 -1.87 6.48
N ASP A 152 29.95 -2.69 5.82
CA ASP A 152 30.12 -2.62 4.36
C ASP A 152 28.92 -3.21 3.62
N LEU A 153 28.55 -2.56 2.52
CA LEU A 153 27.51 -3.03 1.60
C LEU A 153 28.15 -3.85 0.48
N ASN A 154 27.96 -5.16 0.51
CA ASN A 154 28.42 -6.09 -0.52
C ASN A 154 27.33 -6.31 -1.57
N LEU A 155 27.57 -5.89 -2.81
CA LEU A 155 26.70 -6.13 -3.97
C LEU A 155 27.40 -7.08 -4.95
N SER A 156 26.80 -8.25 -5.21
CA SER A 156 27.30 -9.24 -6.17
C SER A 156 26.24 -9.58 -7.20
N VAL A 157 26.51 -9.33 -8.50
CA VAL A 157 25.58 -9.63 -9.60
C VAL A 157 25.95 -11.00 -10.20
N ASN A 158 25.41 -12.09 -9.65
CA ASN A 158 25.73 -13.44 -10.08
C ASN A 158 24.81 -13.88 -11.25
N THR A 159 25.06 -13.26 -12.41
CA THR A 159 24.56 -13.71 -13.71
C THR A 159 25.43 -14.82 -14.34
N GLY A 160 26.37 -15.39 -13.57
CA GLY A 160 27.47 -16.24 -14.05
C GLY A 160 28.84 -15.62 -13.73
N ASP A 161 29.78 -15.71 -14.68
CA ASP A 161 31.09 -15.03 -14.72
C ASP A 161 30.88 -13.49 -14.81
N GLY A 162 30.98 -12.77 -13.68
CA GLY A 162 30.36 -11.44 -13.52
C GLY A 162 31.25 -10.20 -13.72
N ILE A 163 30.65 -9.02 -13.50
CA ILE A 163 31.20 -7.68 -13.77
C ILE A 163 31.14 -6.82 -12.48
N THR A 164 32.24 -6.18 -12.08
CA THR A 164 32.34 -5.15 -11.02
C THR A 164 32.35 -3.74 -11.64
N ILE A 165 31.67 -2.74 -11.08
CA ILE A 165 31.59 -1.36 -11.63
C ILE A 165 31.80 -0.29 -10.53
N GLY A 166 32.78 0.61 -10.71
CA GLY A 166 32.96 1.80 -9.88
C GLY A 166 33.61 2.96 -10.66
N ASP A 167 33.72 4.13 -10.03
CA ASP A 167 34.25 5.36 -10.63
C ASP A 167 35.70 5.22 -11.14
N GLY A 168 36.41 4.18 -10.67
CA GLY A 168 37.75 3.78 -11.09
C GLY A 168 37.80 2.70 -12.18
N GLY A 169 36.67 2.18 -12.67
CA GLY A 169 36.60 1.25 -13.79
C GLY A 169 35.72 0.01 -13.57
N VAL A 170 35.79 -0.89 -14.55
CA VAL A 170 34.96 -2.09 -14.64
C VAL A 170 35.85 -3.34 -14.64
N GLU A 171 35.63 -4.26 -13.71
CA GLU A 171 36.33 -5.55 -13.63
C GLU A 171 35.44 -6.64 -14.24
N ILE A 172 35.97 -7.50 -15.12
CA ILE A 172 35.19 -8.53 -15.84
C ILE A 172 35.85 -9.88 -15.60
N ASN A 173 35.20 -10.77 -14.87
CA ASN A 173 35.77 -12.05 -14.45
C ASN A 173 35.28 -13.19 -15.34
N THR A 174 35.85 -13.35 -16.54
CA THR A 174 35.53 -14.43 -17.51
C THR A 174 36.49 -15.61 -17.47
N GLY A 175 37.10 -15.91 -16.31
CA GLY A 175 38.05 -17.03 -16.16
C GLY A 175 39.49 -16.78 -16.64
N ASN A 176 39.78 -15.59 -17.18
CA ASN A 176 41.13 -15.01 -17.26
C ASN A 176 41.07 -13.68 -16.50
N ASN A 177 41.70 -13.59 -15.34
CA ASN A 177 41.56 -12.44 -14.44
C ASN A 177 42.06 -11.15 -15.11
N ILE A 178 41.15 -10.28 -15.56
CA ILE A 178 41.51 -8.93 -16.00
C ILE A 178 41.54 -8.01 -14.77
N PHE A 179 42.74 -7.59 -14.35
CA PHE A 179 42.95 -6.66 -13.24
C PHE A 179 43.14 -5.22 -13.76
N ILE A 180 42.49 -4.24 -13.11
CA ILE A 180 42.85 -2.81 -13.22
C ILE A 180 43.68 -2.46 -11.99
N ASN A 181 44.96 -2.14 -12.16
CA ASN A 181 45.86 -1.82 -11.04
C ASN A 181 45.67 -0.38 -10.53
N SER A 182 46.39 -0.01 -9.45
CA SER A 182 46.29 1.32 -8.82
C SER A 182 46.73 2.51 -9.69
N SER A 183 47.22 2.27 -10.92
CA SER A 183 47.50 3.31 -11.92
C SER A 183 46.46 3.37 -13.07
N GLY A 184 45.41 2.55 -13.04
CA GLY A 184 44.34 2.51 -14.04
C GLY A 184 44.67 1.68 -15.30
N ALA A 185 45.76 0.92 -15.28
CA ALA A 185 46.15 0.09 -16.42
C ALA A 185 45.46 -1.29 -16.39
N LEU A 186 44.98 -1.73 -17.55
CA LEU A 186 44.37 -3.05 -17.75
C LEU A 186 45.47 -4.11 -17.93
N SER A 187 45.49 -5.15 -17.10
CA SER A 187 46.33 -6.34 -17.28
C SER A 187 45.47 -7.59 -17.31
N ALA A 188 45.71 -8.45 -18.31
CA ALA A 188 45.05 -9.75 -18.48
C ALA A 188 45.95 -10.89 -17.99
#